data_AF-A0A1L5KI55-F1
#
_entry.id   AF-A0A1L5KI55-F1
#
_cell.length_a   1.000
_cell.length_b   1.000
_cell.length_c   1.000
_cell.angle_alpha   90.00
_cell.angle_beta   90.00
_cell.angle_gamma   90.00
#
_symmetry.space_group_name_H-M   'P 1'
#
loop_
_entity.id
_entity.type
_entity.pdbx_description
1 polymer ?
#
loop_
_entity_poly.entity_id
_entity_poly.type
_entity_poly.pdbx_seq_one_letter_code
_entity_poly.pdbx_strand_id
1 'polypeptide(L)'
;PTVRELFNAVRHNYFRLYFHYMYFNIARILYLQVDNVFGLFLLFPSIVAGTITLGLMTQITNVFGQVRGSFQYLISSWTTLVELMSIYKRLRSFERELDNKGLQEVSSTVN
;
A
#
# COMPACT_ATOMS: atom_id res chain seq x y z
N PRO A 1 -12.63 18.06 -28.58
CA PRO A 1 -11.72 17.90 -27.42
C PRO A 1 -10.26 17.87 -27.86
N THR A 2 -9.49 18.87 -27.44
CA THR A 2 -8.12 19.11 -27.92
C THR A 2 -7.13 18.16 -27.23
N VAL A 3 -6.17 17.62 -27.98
CA VAL A 3 -5.13 16.68 -27.50
C VAL A 3 -4.41 17.16 -26.23
N ARG A 4 -4.32 18.49 -26.04
CA ARG A 4 -3.80 19.14 -24.83
C ARG A 4 -4.61 18.83 -23.56
N GLU A 5 -5.93 18.77 -23.62
CA GLU A 5 -6.78 18.46 -22.45
C GLU A 5 -6.63 17.00 -22.02
N LEU A 6 -6.56 16.08 -22.99
CA LEU A 6 -6.29 14.66 -22.75
C LEU A 6 -4.91 14.43 -22.13
N PHE A 7 -3.86 15.07 -22.65
CA PHE A 7 -2.52 15.00 -22.06
C PHE A 7 -2.47 15.60 -20.64
N ASN A 8 -3.25 16.66 -20.37
CA ASN A 8 -3.31 17.29 -19.06
C ASN A 8 -4.00 16.38 -18.03
N ALA A 9 -5.08 15.70 -18.44
CA ALA A 9 -5.78 14.72 -17.60
C ALA A 9 -4.90 13.50 -17.25
N VAL A 10 -4.15 12.97 -18.23
CA VAL A 10 -3.18 11.88 -18.00
C VAL A 10 -2.07 12.32 -17.07
N ARG A 11 -1.48 13.50 -17.30
CA ARG A 11 -0.41 14.06 -16.46
C ARG A 11 -0.84 14.29 -15.02
N HIS A 12 -2.06 14.76 -14.79
CA HIS A 12 -2.59 14.98 -13.44
C HIS A 12 -2.83 13.65 -12.70
N ASN A 13 -3.29 12.62 -13.42
CA ASN A 13 -3.43 11.27 -12.89
C ASN A 13 -2.05 10.65 -12.55
N TYR A 14 -1.07 10.80 -13.45
CA TYR A 14 0.31 10.35 -13.26
C TYR A 14 0.98 11.05 -12.07
N PHE A 15 0.80 12.37 -11.92
CA PHE A 15 1.35 13.13 -10.80
C PHE A 15 0.77 12.66 -9.47
N ARG A 16 -0.55 12.43 -9.39
CA ARG A 16 -1.18 11.91 -8.17
C ARG A 16 -0.60 10.54 -7.82
N LEU A 17 -0.42 9.66 -8.79
CA LEU A 17 0.17 8.34 -8.57
C LEU A 17 1.63 8.46 -8.07
N TYR A 18 2.45 9.26 -8.74
CA TYR A 18 3.88 9.44 -8.42
C TYR A 18 4.09 10.06 -7.03
N PHE A 19 3.23 11.00 -6.64
CA PHE A 19 3.23 11.59 -5.30
C PHE A 19 3.05 10.50 -4.24
N HIS A 20 2.03 9.63 -4.39
CA HIS A 20 1.80 8.51 -3.47
C HIS A 20 3.00 7.55 -3.43
N TYR A 21 3.63 7.25 -4.56
CA TYR A 21 4.85 6.44 -4.58
C TYR A 21 5.98 7.06 -3.76
N MET A 22 6.22 8.38 -3.88
CA MET A 22 7.34 9.05 -3.20
C MET A 22 7.15 9.13 -1.68
N TYR A 23 5.99 9.60 -1.18
CA TYR A 23 5.73 9.67 0.26
C TYR A 23 5.72 8.28 0.90
N PHE A 24 5.13 7.31 0.20
CA PHE A 24 5.07 5.95 0.70
C PHE A 24 6.45 5.30 0.79
N ASN A 25 7.33 5.53 -0.21
CA ASN A 25 8.68 4.97 -0.19
C ASN A 25 9.49 5.51 0.99
N ILE A 26 9.44 6.83 1.22
CA ILE A 26 10.13 7.47 2.34
C ILE A 26 9.56 6.95 3.67
N ALA A 27 8.23 6.94 3.83
CA ALA A 27 7.59 6.43 5.05
C ALA A 27 7.89 4.95 5.30
N ARG A 28 7.91 4.12 4.25
CA ARG A 28 8.27 2.70 4.31
C ARG A 28 9.72 2.52 4.79
N ILE A 29 10.66 3.25 4.21
CA ILE A 29 12.08 3.17 4.60
C ILE A 29 12.25 3.62 6.06
N LEU A 30 11.63 4.74 6.44
CA LEU A 30 11.66 5.22 7.82
C LEU A 30 11.06 4.21 8.80
N TYR A 31 9.91 3.61 8.45
CA TYR A 31 9.30 2.55 9.25
C TYR A 31 10.29 1.40 9.46
N LEU A 32 10.85 0.84 8.37
CA LEU A 32 11.81 -0.28 8.43
C LEU A 32 13.04 0.03 9.28
N GLN A 33 13.54 1.27 9.24
CA GLN A 33 14.68 1.69 10.05
C GLN A 33 14.35 1.80 11.54
N VAL A 34 13.18 2.36 11.88
CA VAL A 34 12.70 2.46 13.27
C VAL A 34 12.40 1.08 13.85
N ASP A 35 11.83 0.20 13.03
CA ASP A 35 11.44 -1.17 13.37
C ASP A 35 12.60 -1.99 13.98
N ASN A 36 13.81 -1.76 13.49
CA ASN A 36 15.03 -2.46 13.93
C ASN A 36 15.45 -2.10 15.37
N VAL A 37 15.12 -0.90 15.84
CA VAL A 37 15.51 -0.42 17.18
C VAL A 37 14.34 -0.36 18.16
N PHE A 38 13.11 -0.45 17.66
CA PHE A 38 11.88 -0.33 18.44
C PHE A 38 11.79 -1.33 19.59
N GLY A 39 12.10 -2.61 19.34
CA GLY A 39 12.02 -3.66 20.37
C GLY A 39 13.00 -3.42 21.53
N LEU A 40 14.22 -2.96 21.23
CA LEU A 40 15.22 -2.64 22.26
C LEU A 40 14.80 -1.42 23.08
N PHE A 41 14.29 -0.38 22.42
CA PHE A 41 13.79 0.83 23.11
C PHE A 41 12.62 0.53 24.05
N LEU A 42 11.70 -0.34 23.64
CA LEU A 42 10.55 -0.74 24.46
C LEU A 42 10.98 -1.50 25.72
N LEU A 43 11.97 -2.39 25.59
CA LEU A 43 12.46 -3.22 26.70
C LEU A 43 13.51 -2.53 27.56
N PHE A 44 14.11 -1.44 27.07
CA PHE A 44 15.19 -0.73 27.75
C PHE A 44 14.90 -0.40 29.23
N PRO A 45 13.72 0.14 29.62
CA PRO A 45 13.42 0.44 31.02
C PRO A 45 13.41 -0.80 31.92
N SER A 46 12.89 -1.92 31.43
CA SER A 46 12.82 -3.19 32.18
C SER A 46 14.19 -3.85 32.33
N ILE A 47 15.06 -3.69 31.33
CA ILE A 47 16.45 -4.17 31.37
C ILE A 47 17.23 -3.39 32.44
N VAL A 48 17.19 -2.05 32.43
CA VAL A 48 17.94 -1.22 33.38
C VAL A 48 17.40 -1.32 34.82
N ALA A 49 16.10 -1.61 34.97
CA ALA A 49 15.49 -1.85 36.28
C ALA A 49 15.77 -3.27 36.84
N GLY A 50 16.36 -4.16 36.05
CA GLY A 50 16.64 -5.55 36.46
C GLY A 50 15.40 -6.40 36.72
N THR A 51 14.23 -5.99 36.20
CA THR A 51 12.94 -6.62 36.51
C THR A 51 12.66 -7.87 35.66
N ILE A 52 13.42 -8.06 34.57
CA ILE A 52 13.27 -9.19 33.65
C ILE A 52 14.57 -9.96 33.51
N THR A 53 14.46 -11.29 33.38
CA THR A 53 15.60 -12.17 33.10
C THR A 53 15.93 -12.18 31.61
N LEU A 54 17.16 -12.56 31.25
CA LEU A 54 17.58 -12.73 29.85
C LEU A 54 16.67 -13.69 29.05
N GLY A 55 16.15 -14.72 29.71
CA GLY A 55 15.23 -15.68 29.10
C GLY A 55 13.89 -15.05 28.72
N LEU A 56 13.29 -14.27 29.62
CA LEU A 56 12.04 -13.55 29.36
C LEU A 56 12.23 -12.46 28.29
N MET A 57 13.35 -11.75 28.32
CA MET A 57 13.69 -10.75 27.31
C MET A 57 13.73 -11.35 25.90
N THR A 58 14.38 -12.51 25.76
CA THR A 58 14.47 -13.23 24.49
C THR A 58 13.10 -13.68 23.98
N GLN A 59 12.25 -14.21 24.86
CA GLN A 59 10.89 -14.63 24.51
C GLN A 59 10.03 -13.46 24.03
N ILE A 60 10.04 -12.34 24.77
CA ILE A 60 9.28 -11.14 24.40
C ILE A 60 9.76 -10.60 23.06
N THR A 61 11.07 -10.52 22.86
CA THR A 61 11.67 -10.02 21.61
C THR A 61 11.30 -10.89 20.41
N ASN A 62 11.28 -12.22 20.58
CA ASN A 62 10.88 -13.16 19.52
C ASN A 62 9.41 -13.01 19.13
N VAL A 63 8.50 -12.92 20.11
CA VAL A 63 7.06 -12.73 19.85
C VAL A 63 6.80 -11.37 19.21
N PHE A 64 7.42 -10.30 19.73
CA PHE A 64 7.34 -8.98 19.11
C PHE A 64 7.88 -8.99 17.68
N GLY A 65 8.99 -9.69 17.43
CA GLY A 65 9.58 -9.85 16.10
C GLY A 65 8.62 -10.51 15.10
N GLN A 66 7.87 -11.53 15.52
CA GLN A 66 6.85 -12.16 14.65
C GLN A 66 5.71 -11.20 14.31
N VAL A 67 5.15 -10.51 15.30
CA VAL A 67 4.06 -9.55 15.09
C VAL A 67 4.51 -8.39 14.19
N ARG A 68 5.69 -7.85 14.49
CA ARG A 68 6.35 -6.80 13.72
C ARG A 68 6.58 -7.22 12.26
N GLY A 69 7.03 -8.46 12.04
CA GLY A 69 7.22 -9.03 10.71
C GLY A 69 5.95 -9.06 9.87
N SER A 70 4.79 -9.36 10.47
CA SER A 70 3.49 -9.31 9.77
C SER A 70 3.10 -7.89 9.35
N PHE A 71 3.30 -6.91 10.22
CA PHE A 71 3.06 -5.49 9.87
C PHE A 71 4.03 -5.00 8.80
N GLN A 72 5.30 -5.36 8.92
CA GLN A 72 6.32 -5.07 7.92
C GLN A 72 5.95 -5.66 6.55
N TYR A 73 5.41 -6.89 6.50
CA TYR A 73 4.93 -7.50 5.27
C TYR A 73 3.80 -6.69 4.63
N LEU A 74 2.80 -6.27 5.41
CA LEU A 74 1.69 -5.44 4.95
C LEU A 74 2.18 -4.11 4.34
N ILE A 75 3.08 -3.42 5.05
CA ILE A 75 3.67 -2.16 4.58
C ILE A 75 4.51 -2.40 3.33
N SER A 76 5.32 -3.45 3.29
CA SER A 76 6.15 -3.75 2.12
C SER A 76 5.33 -4.09 0.87
N SER A 77 4.15 -4.67 1.05
CA SER A 77 3.25 -5.13 -0.02
C SER A 77 2.19 -4.10 -0.42
N TRP A 78 2.09 -2.97 0.29
CA TRP A 78 1.07 -1.93 0.04
C TRP A 78 1.08 -1.41 -1.40
N THR A 79 2.27 -1.19 -1.97
CA THR A 79 2.40 -0.77 -3.36
C THR A 79 1.74 -1.75 -4.33
N THR A 80 2.01 -3.04 -4.15
CA THR A 80 1.40 -4.12 -4.94
C THR A 80 -0.11 -4.14 -4.76
N LEU A 81 -0.62 -3.97 -3.53
CA LEU A 81 -2.05 -3.90 -3.26
C LEU A 81 -2.73 -2.74 -3.99
N VAL A 82 -2.14 -1.54 -3.95
CA VAL A 82 -2.67 -0.35 -4.65
C VAL A 82 -2.60 -0.51 -6.16
N GLU A 83 -1.52 -1.12 -6.68
CA GLU A 83 -1.38 -1.42 -8.10
C GLU A 83 -2.45 -2.39 -8.59
N LEU A 84 -2.67 -3.51 -7.87
CA LEU A 84 -3.73 -4.47 -8.17
C LEU A 84 -5.12 -3.82 -8.11
N MET A 85 -5.38 -2.99 -7.10
CA MET A 85 -6.63 -2.23 -6.99
C MET A 85 -6.82 -1.30 -8.21
N SER A 86 -5.75 -0.66 -8.69
CA SER A 86 -5.79 0.21 -9.87
C SER A 86 -6.09 -0.59 -11.15
N ILE A 87 -5.48 -1.77 -11.31
CA ILE A 87 -5.74 -2.68 -12.43
C ILE A 87 -7.19 -3.15 -12.41
N TYR A 88 -7.67 -3.61 -11.25
CA TYR A 88 -9.05 -4.04 -11.06
C TYR A 88 -10.07 -2.96 -11.44
N LYS A 89 -9.87 -1.72 -10.95
CA LYS A 89 -10.77 -0.59 -11.28
C LYS A 89 -10.78 -0.28 -12.77
N ARG A 90 -9.63 -0.32 -13.44
CA ARG A 90 -9.53 -0.08 -14.89
C ARG A 90 -10.20 -1.19 -15.69
N LEU A 91 -9.97 -2.45 -15.33
CA LEU A 91 -10.58 -3.61 -15.99
C LEU A 91 -12.11 -3.57 -15.85
N ARG A 92 -12.62 -3.31 -14.65
CA ARG A 92 -14.06 -3.17 -14.40
C ARG A 92 -14.67 -1.97 -15.13
N SER A 93 -13.94 -0.87 -15.28
CA SER A 93 -14.38 0.26 -16.09
C SER A 93 -14.46 -0.11 -17.57
N PHE A 94 -13.50 -0.88 -18.07
CA PHE A 94 -13.49 -1.36 -19.45
C PHE A 94 -14.65 -2.33 -19.74
N GLU A 95 -14.92 -3.28 -18.84
CA GLU A 95 -16.07 -4.17 -18.93
C GLU A 95 -17.40 -3.41 -18.98
N ARG A 96 -17.56 -2.37 -18.13
CA ARG A 96 -18.76 -1.53 -18.14
C ARG A 96 -18.96 -0.76 -19.44
N GLU A 97 -17.89 -0.26 -20.06
CA GLU A 97 -17.98 0.43 -21.35
C GLU A 97 -18.34 -0.53 -22.50
N LEU A 98 -17.86 -1.77 -22.47
CA LEU A 98 -18.25 -2.80 -23.44
C LEU A 98 -19.72 -3.20 -23.30
N ASP A 99 -20.19 -3.42 -22.07
CA ASP A 99 -21.58 -3.81 -21.80
C ASP A 99 -22.57 -2.71 -22.22
N ASN A 100 -22.21 -1.44 -21.98
CA ASN A 100 -23.04 -0.29 -22.36
C ASN A 100 -23.11 -0.08 -23.89
N LYS A 101 -22.10 -0.50 -24.65
CA LYS A 101 -22.14 -0.50 -26.12
C LYS A 101 -23.08 -1.55 -26.70
N GLY A 102 -23.14 -2.74 -26.08
CA GLY A 102 -24.05 -3.80 -26.51
C GLY A 102 -25.53 -3.40 -26.45
N LEU A 103 -25.90 -2.60 -25.44
CA LEU A 103 -27.26 -2.07 -25.30
C LEU A 103 -27.62 -0.99 -26.34
N GLN A 104 -26.63 -0.17 -26.77
CA GLN A 104 -26.86 0.84 -27.81
C GLN A 104 -27.02 0.21 -29.20
N GLU A 105 -26.23 -0.81 -29.56
CA GLU A 105 -26.35 -1.51 -30.85
C GLU A 105 -27.71 -2.23 -31.00
N VAL A 106 -28.19 -2.88 -29.94
CA VAL A 106 -29.50 -3.55 -29.94
C VAL A 106 -30.65 -2.54 -30.07
N SER A 107 -30.55 -1.37 -29.43
CA SER A 107 -31.60 -0.35 -29.55
C SER A 107 -31.60 0.36 -30.91
N SER A 108 -30.47 0.43 -31.61
CA SER A 108 -30.36 0.98 -32.97
C SER A 108 -30.75 0.01 -34.09
N THR A 109 -30.87 -1.29 -33.80
CA THR A 109 -31.31 -2.33 -34.77
C THR A 109 -32.80 -2.66 -34.67
N VAL A 110 -33.48 -2.15 -33.64
CA VAL A 110 -34.91 -2.36 -33.37
C VAL A 110 -35.77 -1.14 -33.79
N ASN A 111 -35.17 -0.10 -34.38
CA ASN A 111 -35.85 1.05 -35.00
C ASN A 111 -35.70 1.06 -36.52
#